data_AF-A0A1U8CSV2-F1
#
_entry.id   AF-A0A1U8CSV2-F1
#
_cell.length_a   1.000
_cell.length_b   1.000
_cell.length_c   1.000
_cell.angle_alpha   90.00
_cell.angle_beta   90.00
_cell.angle_gamma   90.00
#
_symmetry.space_group_name_H-M   'P 1'
#
loop_
_entity.id
_entity.type
_entity.pdbx_description
1 polymer ?
#
loop_
_entity_poly.entity_id
_entity_poly.type
_entity_poly.pdbx_seq_one_letter_code
_entity_poly.pdbx_strand_id
1 'polypeptide(L)'
;MVLELCTGGSLETVIAQDQNLPEDVVREFGVDLVMGLHHLHRLGILFCDLTPGKILLEGPGTLKLSNFCLAKVEGESLGEFFTLVAAEEGSGDSGETALKKSMKGRVR
;
A
#
# COMPACT_ATOMS: atom_id res chain seq x y z
N MET A 1 -12.91 11.03 -0.59
CA MET A 1 -13.65 9.74 -0.64
C MET A 1 -14.29 9.50 0.72
N VAL A 2 -15.46 8.86 0.75
CA VAL A 2 -16.06 8.31 1.98
C VAL A 2 -15.89 6.80 1.93
N LEU A 3 -15.37 6.20 2.99
CA LEU A 3 -15.00 4.78 3.09
C LEU A 3 -15.55 4.19 4.39
N GLU A 4 -15.54 2.86 4.49
CA GLU A 4 -15.83 2.16 5.74
C GLU A 4 -14.79 2.49 6.83
N LEU A 5 -15.24 2.49 8.09
CA LEU A 5 -14.39 2.77 9.25
C LEU A 5 -13.80 1.47 9.80
N CYS A 6 -12.47 1.36 9.78
CA CYS A 6 -11.73 0.32 10.48
C CYS A 6 -11.26 0.84 11.85
N THR A 7 -11.91 0.40 12.93
CA THR A 7 -11.68 0.93 14.28
C THR A 7 -10.38 0.49 14.94
N GLY A 8 -9.70 -0.52 14.42
CA GLY A 8 -8.44 -1.06 14.94
C GLY A 8 -7.18 -0.33 14.46
N GLY A 9 -7.33 0.73 13.65
CA GLY A 9 -6.20 1.49 13.13
C GLY A 9 -5.39 0.74 12.07
N SER A 10 -4.15 1.18 11.83
CA SER A 10 -3.24 0.53 10.88
C SER A 10 -2.50 -0.65 11.50
N LEU A 11 -2.15 -1.64 10.69
CA LEU A 11 -1.29 -2.76 11.11
C LEU A 11 0.08 -2.27 11.57
N GLU A 12 0.59 -1.17 11.02
CA GLU A 12 1.79 -0.49 11.53
C GLU A 12 1.64 -0.09 13.01
N THR A 13 0.48 0.47 13.38
CA THR A 13 0.20 0.86 14.77
C THR A 13 0.12 -0.37 15.68
N VAL A 14 -0.53 -1.43 15.22
CA VAL A 14 -0.64 -2.71 15.94
C VAL A 14 0.75 -3.30 16.19
N ILE A 15 1.59 -3.39 15.16
CA ILE A 15 2.96 -3.93 15.28
C ILE A 15 3.79 -3.07 16.24
N ALA A 16 3.68 -1.74 16.16
CA ALA A 16 4.41 -0.84 17.04
C ALA A 16 4.02 -1.00 18.53
N GLN A 17 2.73 -1.25 18.81
CA GLN A 17 2.21 -1.40 20.16
C GLN A 17 2.55 -2.77 20.78
N ASP A 18 2.27 -3.85 20.05
CA ASP A 18 2.37 -5.21 20.59
C ASP A 18 3.78 -5.81 20.46
N GLN A 19 4.64 -5.22 19.62
CA GLN A 19 6.01 -5.65 19.26
C GLN A 19 6.08 -7.04 18.62
N ASN A 20 5.63 -8.08 19.32
CA ASN A 20 5.59 -9.46 18.87
C ASN A 20 4.15 -9.98 18.90
N LEU A 21 3.59 -10.19 17.71
CA LEU A 21 2.29 -10.83 17.56
C LEU A 21 2.41 -12.35 17.67
N PRO A 22 1.42 -13.05 18.29
CA PRO A 22 1.36 -14.51 18.27
C PRO A 22 1.33 -15.06 16.83
N GLU A 23 1.97 -16.20 16.58
CA GLU A 23 2.10 -16.78 15.24
C GLU A 23 0.73 -17.08 14.59
N ASP A 24 -0.20 -17.55 15.40
CA ASP A 24 -1.60 -17.78 15.05
C ASP A 24 -2.29 -16.51 14.56
N VAL A 25 -2.09 -15.37 15.22
CA VAL A 25 -2.62 -14.07 14.75
C VAL A 25 -1.97 -13.65 13.43
N VAL A 26 -0.64 -13.79 13.33
CA VAL A 26 0.10 -13.47 12.10
C VAL A 26 -0.36 -14.33 10.93
N ARG A 27 -0.72 -15.60 11.19
CA ARG A 27 -1.26 -16.52 10.19
C ARG A 27 -2.61 -16.05 9.67
N GLU A 28 -3.54 -15.70 10.56
CA GLU A 28 -4.85 -15.16 10.17
C GLU A 28 -4.71 -13.87 9.36
N PHE A 29 -3.83 -12.96 9.80
CA PHE A 29 -3.50 -11.74 9.05
C PHE A 29 -2.95 -12.05 7.65
N GLY A 30 -2.10 -13.07 7.54
CA GLY A 30 -1.58 -13.55 6.26
C GLY A 30 -2.69 -14.06 5.33
N VAL A 31 -3.67 -14.78 5.86
CA VAL A 31 -4.83 -15.27 5.09
C VAL A 31 -5.62 -14.10 4.51
N ASP A 32 -5.97 -13.11 5.34
CA ASP A 32 -6.73 -11.93 4.89
C ASP A 32 -6.00 -11.15 3.78
N LEU A 33 -4.69 -10.91 3.96
CA LEU A 33 -3.88 -10.20 2.98
C LEU A 33 -3.79 -10.95 1.65
N VAL A 34 -3.57 -12.26 1.69
CA VAL A 34 -3.50 -13.09 0.48
C VAL A 34 -4.87 -13.14 -0.21
N MET A 35 -5.96 -13.25 0.54
CA MET A 35 -7.32 -13.22 -0.03
C MET A 35 -7.62 -11.89 -0.71
N GLY A 36 -7.28 -10.77 -0.07
CA GLY A 36 -7.45 -9.43 -0.65
C GLY A 36 -6.62 -9.23 -1.92
N LEU A 37 -5.33 -9.56 -1.88
CA LEU A 37 -4.46 -9.46 -3.05
C LEU A 37 -4.89 -10.40 -4.19
N HIS A 38 -5.28 -11.63 -3.86
CA HIS A 38 -5.80 -12.58 -4.84
C HIS A 38 -7.06 -12.03 -5.54
N HIS A 39 -7.96 -11.40 -4.79
CA HIS A 39 -9.15 -10.75 -5.36
C HIS A 39 -8.76 -9.63 -6.34
N LEU A 40 -7.84 -8.74 -5.95
CA LEU A 40 -7.36 -7.67 -6.82
C LEU A 40 -6.71 -8.20 -8.10
N HIS A 41 -5.83 -9.19 -7.97
CA HIS A 41 -5.14 -9.79 -9.12
C HIS A 41 -6.11 -10.47 -10.08
N ARG A 42 -7.20 -11.09 -9.59
CA ARG A 42 -8.25 -11.66 -10.46
C ARG A 42 -9.00 -10.60 -11.28
N LEU A 43 -9.00 -9.36 -10.82
CA LEU A 43 -9.57 -8.22 -11.53
C LEU A 43 -8.53 -7.51 -12.43
N GLY A 44 -7.30 -8.02 -12.50
CA GLY A 44 -6.20 -7.36 -13.22
C GLY A 44 -5.70 -6.10 -12.53
N ILE A 45 -5.94 -5.93 -11.23
CA ILE A 45 -5.51 -4.76 -10.45
C ILE A 45 -4.29 -5.12 -9.62
N LEU A 46 -3.23 -4.32 -9.74
CA LEU A 46 -2.03 -4.41 -8.92
C LEU A 46 -2.09 -3.37 -7.81
N PHE A 47 -1.92 -3.79 -6.55
CA PHE A 47 -1.96 -2.89 -5.40
C PHE A 47 -0.74 -1.96 -5.31
N CYS A 48 0.44 -2.47 -5.72
CA CYS A 48 1.71 -1.74 -5.89
C CYS A 48 2.31 -1.00 -4.67
N ASP A 49 1.62 -0.94 -3.53
CA ASP A 49 2.10 -0.25 -2.33
C ASP A 49 1.76 -1.00 -1.04
N LEU A 50 2.25 -2.24 -0.94
CA LEU A 50 1.98 -3.09 0.21
C LEU A 50 2.88 -2.71 1.39
N THR A 51 2.32 -2.00 2.36
CA THR A 51 2.99 -1.60 3.61
C THR A 51 2.05 -1.75 4.81
N PRO A 52 2.55 -1.98 6.03
CA PRO A 52 1.72 -2.08 7.23
C PRO A 52 0.86 -0.84 7.50
N GLY A 53 1.32 0.35 7.11
CA GLY A 53 0.55 1.60 7.26
C GLY A 53 -0.69 1.66 6.36
N LYS A 54 -0.75 0.86 5.29
CA LYS A 54 -1.87 0.78 4.35
C LYS A 54 -2.79 -0.41 4.58
N ILE A 55 -2.55 -1.18 5.63
CA ILE A 55 -3.39 -2.30 6.03
C ILE A 55 -4.12 -1.86 7.29
N LEU A 56 -5.44 -1.93 7.29
CA LEU A 56 -6.28 -1.51 8.42
C LEU A 56 -6.87 -2.73 9.11
N LEU A 57 -7.01 -2.63 10.43
CA LEU A 57 -7.67 -3.63 11.26
C LEU A 57 -9.11 -3.17 11.57
N GLU A 58 -10.09 -3.98 11.21
CA GLU A 58 -11.49 -3.72 11.57
C GLU A 58 -11.79 -4.23 13.00
N GLY A 59 -12.86 -3.72 13.62
CA GLY A 59 -13.29 -4.13 14.97
C GLY A 59 -13.43 -5.65 15.19
N PRO A 60 -13.93 -6.43 14.21
CA PRO A 60 -13.98 -7.90 14.32
C PRO A 60 -12.62 -8.62 14.22
N GLY A 61 -11.52 -7.91 13.93
CA GLY A 61 -10.18 -8.49 13.82
C GLY A 61 -9.71 -8.82 12.40
N THR A 62 -10.48 -8.46 11.37
CA THR A 62 -10.14 -8.70 9.96
C THR A 62 -9.25 -7.60 9.40
N LEU A 63 -8.25 -7.97 8.60
CA LEU A 63 -7.40 -7.00 7.89
C LEU A 63 -8.00 -6.59 6.55
N LYS A 64 -7.88 -5.29 6.23
CA LYS A 64 -8.36 -4.69 4.98
C LYS A 64 -7.29 -3.85 4.32
N LEU A 65 -7.18 -3.97 2.99
CA LEU A 65 -6.30 -3.12 2.19
C LEU A 65 -6.90 -1.71 2.06
N SER A 66 -6.07 -0.68 2.17
CA SER A 66 -6.47 0.72 2.04
C SER A 66 -5.52 1.51 1.15
N ASN A 67 -5.91 2.74 0.79
CA ASN A 67 -5.06 3.70 0.08
C ASN A 67 -4.50 3.19 -1.26
N PHE A 68 -5.41 3.04 -2.22
CA PHE A 68 -5.18 2.56 -3.60
C PHE A 68 -4.58 3.63 -4.54
N CYS A 69 -4.02 4.72 -4.03
CA CYS A 69 -3.51 5.82 -4.89
C CYS A 69 -2.38 5.40 -5.85
N LEU A 70 -1.65 4.33 -5.53
CA LEU A 70 -0.61 3.75 -6.41
C LEU A 70 -1.06 2.45 -7.07
N ALA A 71 -2.30 2.02 -6.84
CA ALA A 71 -2.83 0.84 -7.49
C ALA A 71 -3.05 1.14 -8.99
N LYS A 72 -2.91 0.12 -9.82
CA LYS A 72 -3.06 0.27 -11.27
C LYS A 72 -3.65 -0.97 -11.91
N VAL A 73 -4.20 -0.82 -13.11
CA VAL A 73 -4.57 -1.96 -13.93
C VAL A 73 -3.30 -2.57 -14.55
N GLU A 74 -3.30 -3.89 -14.76
CA GLU A 74 -2.22 -4.58 -15.44
C GLU A 74 -1.97 -3.97 -16.83
N GLY A 75 -0.71 -3.64 -17.12
CA GLY A 75 -0.32 -2.95 -18.36
C GLY A 75 -0.36 -1.42 -18.29
N GLU A 76 -0.95 -0.82 -17.25
CA GLU A 76 -1.00 0.64 -17.08
C GLU A 76 0.36 1.21 -16.62
N SER A 77 0.69 2.43 -17.08
CA SER A 77 1.88 3.19 -16.68
C SER A 77 1.51 4.38 -15.81
N LEU A 78 1.81 4.31 -14.52
CA LEU A 78 1.69 5.44 -13.59
C LEU A 78 2.68 6.58 -13.93
N GLY A 79 3.72 6.32 -14.72
CA GLY A 79 4.70 7.33 -15.11
C GLY A 79 4.08 8.46 -15.92
N GLU A 80 3.10 8.17 -16.77
CA GLU A 80 2.37 9.18 -17.53
C GLU A 80 1.52 10.06 -16.61
N PHE A 81 0.83 9.44 -15.65
CA PHE A 81 0.07 10.16 -14.62
C PHE A 81 0.96 11.10 -13.80
N PHE A 82 2.08 10.62 -13.26
CA PHE A 82 3.00 11.48 -12.50
C PHE A 82 3.62 12.58 -13.35
N THR A 83 3.91 12.31 -14.62
CA THR A 83 4.42 13.32 -15.55
C THR A 83 3.38 14.42 -15.78
N LEU A 84 2.10 14.04 -15.96
CA LEU A 84 1.00 14.98 -16.13
C LEU A 84 0.80 15.85 -14.89
N VAL A 85 0.76 15.23 -13.70
CA VAL A 85 0.62 15.94 -12.42
C VAL A 85 1.81 16.88 -12.19
N ALA A 86 3.04 16.43 -12.45
CA ALA A 86 4.23 17.27 -12.31
C ALA A 86 4.27 18.43 -13.32
N ALA A 87 3.71 18.26 -14.52
CA ALA A 87 3.61 19.32 -15.50
C ALA A 87 2.57 20.39 -15.10
N GLU A 88 1.50 20.00 -14.40
CA GLU A 88 0.49 20.93 -13.86
C GLU A 88 0.98 21.69 -12.63
N GLU A 89 1.88 21.10 -11.83
CA GLU A 89 2.56 21.79 -10.71
C GLU A 89 3.74 22.68 -11.19
N GLY A 90 3.99 22.74 -12.49
CA GLY A 90 5.04 23.48 -13.17
C GLY A 90 4.78 24.98 -13.35
N SER A 91 4.49 25.70 -12.26
CA SER A 91 4.93 27.09 -12.08
C SER A 91 5.54 27.27 -10.68
N GLY A 92 6.58 26.48 -10.39
CA GLY A 92 7.32 26.54 -9.13
C GLY A 92 8.62 25.73 -9.22
N ASP A 93 9.74 26.43 -9.13
CA ASP A 93 11.10 26.01 -9.43
C ASP A 93 11.69 24.92 -8.49
N SER A 94 12.55 24.07 -9.09
CA SER A 94 13.66 23.29 -8.54
C SER A 94 13.41 22.20 -7.47
N GLY A 95 13.50 20.94 -7.92
CA GLY A 95 13.55 19.77 -7.04
C GLY A 95 13.88 18.44 -7.73
N GLU A 96 14.70 18.43 -8.79
CA GLU A 96 15.33 17.19 -9.27
C GLU A 96 16.27 16.68 -8.17
N THR A 97 15.83 15.73 -7.32
CA THR A 97 16.64 14.69 -6.65
C THR A 97 15.88 14.05 -5.48
N ALA A 98 15.07 13.00 -5.72
CA ALA A 98 14.66 12.13 -4.60
C ALA A 98 14.36 10.66 -4.94
N LEU A 99 13.92 10.31 -6.16
CA LEU A 99 13.38 8.95 -6.38
C LEU A 99 14.32 7.93 -7.05
N LYS A 100 15.55 8.29 -7.43
CA LYS A 100 16.49 7.35 -8.09
C LYS A 100 17.42 6.57 -7.15
N LYS A 101 17.33 6.68 -5.82
CA LYS A 101 18.34 6.07 -4.91
C LYS A 101 18.01 4.70 -4.30
N SER A 102 16.82 4.11 -4.51
CA SER A 102 16.45 2.87 -3.79
C SER A 102 16.61 1.54 -4.57
N MET A 103 17.08 1.52 -5.82
CA MET A 103 17.14 0.27 -6.61
C MET A 103 18.52 -0.17 -7.11
N LYS A 104 19.62 0.41 -6.64
CA LYS A 104 20.99 -0.09 -6.96
C LYS A 104 21.70 -0.81 -5.81
N GLY A 105 20.98 -1.15 -4.74
CA GLY A 105 21.56 -1.71 -3.54
C GLY A 105 21.24 -3.18 -3.24
N ARG A 106 20.90 -4.04 -4.22
CA ARG A 106 20.82 -5.49 -3.95
C ARG A 106 20.73 -6.41 -5.18
N VAL A 107 21.78 -6.47 -6.01
CA VAL A 107 22.09 -7.70 -6.74
C VAL A 107 23.61 -7.86 -6.78
N ARG A 108 24.07 -8.84 -5.99
CA ARG A 108 25.36 -9.58 -5.98
C ARG A 108 26.63 -8.87 -6.45
#